data_AF-A0A1Z4LTY8-F1
#
_entry.id   AF-A0A1Z4LTY8-F1
#
_cell.length_a   1.000
_cell.length_b   1.000
_cell.length_c   1.000
_cell.angle_alpha   90.00
_cell.angle_beta   90.00
_cell.angle_gamma   90.00
#
_symmetry.space_group_name_H-M   'P 1'
#
loop_
_entity.id
_entity.type
_entity.pdbx_description
1 polymer ?
#
loop_
_entity_poly.entity_id
_entity_poly.type
_entity_poly.pdbx_seq_one_letter_code
_entity_poly.pdbx_strand_id
1 'polypeptide(L)'
;MTEVLSEPQFQILTHPKTGVKTGRIYFPALFLSDNYESIVQWLQRQEIHFCEQGLKQYGDGSFRLYFRTNNCLETEYFQLVKPLTGNK
;
A
#
# COMPACT_ATOMS: atom_id res chain seq x y z
N MET A 1 -12.18 18.54 -12.33
CA MET A 1 -11.90 18.43 -10.89
C MET A 1 -11.33 17.05 -10.67
N THR A 2 -10.07 16.93 -10.27
CA THR A 2 -9.48 15.62 -9.98
C THR A 2 -10.11 15.10 -8.70
N GLU A 3 -10.76 13.95 -8.76
CA GLU A 3 -11.19 13.21 -7.57
C GLU A 3 -9.94 12.96 -6.72
N VAL A 4 -9.81 13.71 -5.63
CA VAL A 4 -8.71 13.52 -4.69
C VAL A 4 -9.03 12.23 -3.95
N LEU A 5 -8.41 11.14 -4.38
CA LEU A 5 -8.52 9.84 -3.72
C LEU A 5 -8.18 10.05 -2.24
N SER A 6 -9.16 9.82 -1.38
CA SER A 6 -8.99 9.97 0.06
C SER A 6 -8.55 8.66 0.72
N GLU A 7 -8.66 7.55 -0.01
CA GLU A 7 -8.38 6.20 0.47
C GLU A 7 -7.28 5.55 -0.37
N PRO A 8 -6.47 4.66 0.23
CA PRO A 8 -5.48 3.89 -0.51
C PRO A 8 -6.15 2.96 -1.52
N GLN A 9 -5.51 2.76 -2.67
CA GLN A 9 -6.00 1.88 -3.73
C GLN A 9 -5.14 0.63 -3.81
N PHE A 10 -5.73 -0.51 -3.48
CA PHE A 10 -5.06 -1.81 -3.50
C PHE A 10 -5.41 -2.64 -4.73
N GLN A 11 -4.41 -3.29 -5.29
CA GLN A 11 -4.55 -4.21 -6.41
C GLN A 11 -3.56 -5.37 -6.26
N ILE A 12 -4.00 -6.58 -6.57
CA ILE A 12 -3.12 -7.75 -6.66
C ILE A 12 -2.71 -7.93 -8.12
N LEU A 13 -1.41 -8.02 -8.34
CA LEU A 13 -0.82 -8.33 -9.63
C LEU A 13 -0.28 -9.76 -9.61
N THR A 14 -0.79 -10.59 -10.51
CA THR A 14 -0.29 -11.96 -10.68
C THR A 14 0.66 -11.98 -11.86
N HIS A 15 1.89 -12.42 -11.64
CA HIS A 15 2.87 -12.56 -12.71
C HIS A 15 2.42 -13.66 -13.69
N PRO A 16 2.22 -13.37 -14.98
CA PRO A 16 1.54 -14.28 -15.90
C PRO A 16 2.32 -15.57 -16.19
N LYS A 17 3.65 -15.56 -16.01
CA LYS A 17 4.50 -16.73 -16.28
C LYS A 17 4.85 -17.57 -15.05
N THR A 18 4.87 -16.96 -13.86
CA THR A 18 5.36 -17.63 -12.64
C THR A 18 4.28 -17.78 -11.57
N GLY A 19 3.10 -17.18 -11.79
CA GLY A 19 1.99 -17.19 -10.82
C GLY A 19 2.27 -16.36 -9.56
N VAL A 20 3.44 -15.73 -9.42
CA VAL A 20 3.82 -14.95 -8.25
C VAL A 20 2.88 -13.76 -8.10
N LYS A 21 2.21 -13.67 -6.96
CA LYS A 21 1.33 -12.54 -6.61
C LYS A 21 2.15 -11.43 -5.95
N THR A 22 1.89 -10.19 -6.36
CA THR A 22 2.50 -8.98 -5.81
C THR A 22 1.39 -8.00 -5.49
N GLY A 23 1.36 -7.47 -4.27
CA GLY A 23 0.43 -6.43 -3.88
C GLY A 23 0.92 -5.09 -4.40
N ARG A 24 0.01 -4.28 -4.91
CA ARG A 24 0.23 -2.90 -5.32
C ARG A 24 -0.69 -2.02 -4.50
N ILE A 25 -0.13 -1.07 -3.74
CA ILE A 25 -0.91 -0.06 -3.03
C ILE A 25 -0.50 1.30 -3.56
N TYR A 26 -1.50 2.12 -3.89
CA TYR A 26 -1.30 3.56 -4.10
C TYR A 26 -1.81 4.29 -2.86
N PHE A 27 -0.93 5.08 -2.25
CA PHE A 27 -1.22 5.90 -1.08
C PHE A 27 -1.34 7.36 -1.51
N PRO A 28 -2.54 7.96 -1.43
CA PRO A 28 -2.73 9.38 -1.69
C PRO A 28 -2.01 10.26 -0.66
N ALA A 29 -1.57 11.44 -1.08
CA ALA A 29 -0.84 12.39 -0.22
C ALA A 29 -1.63 12.81 1.04
N LEU A 30 -2.95 13.00 0.90
CA LEU A 30 -3.83 13.33 2.03
C LEU A 30 -3.88 12.19 3.04
N PHE A 31 -4.12 10.96 2.58
CA PHE A 31 -4.15 9.79 3.45
C PHE A 31 -2.81 9.56 4.16
N LEU A 32 -1.69 9.82 3.47
CA LEU A 32 -0.36 9.75 4.04
C LEU A 32 -0.13 10.79 5.14
N SER A 33 -0.63 12.01 4.95
CA SER A 33 -0.46 13.08 5.94
C SER A 33 -1.10 12.71 7.28
N ASP A 34 -2.27 12.07 7.26
CA ASP A 34 -2.97 11.64 8.47
C ASP A 34 -2.45 10.32 9.07
N ASN A 35 -1.84 9.44 8.28
CA ASN A 35 -1.54 8.06 8.67
C ASN A 35 -0.07 7.66 8.48
N TYR A 36 0.83 8.64 8.33
CA TYR A 36 2.24 8.42 7.99
C TYR A 36 2.91 7.41 8.91
N GLU A 37 2.79 7.59 10.23
CA GLU A 37 3.44 6.72 11.22
C GLU A 37 2.94 5.28 11.13
N SER A 38 1.63 5.07 11.00
CA SER A 38 1.05 3.72 10.88
C SER A 38 1.50 3.02 9.60
N ILE A 39 1.61 3.76 8.49
CA ILE A 39 2.08 3.22 7.20
C ILE A 39 3.57 2.85 7.29
N VAL A 40 4.40 3.71 7.91
CA VAL A 40 5.82 3.41 8.13
C VAL A 40 6.00 2.19 9.04
N GLN A 41 5.24 2.08 10.13
CA GLN A 41 5.28 0.93 11.02
C GLN A 41 4.87 -0.36 10.30
N TRP A 42 3.84 -0.31 9.45
CA TRP A 42 3.42 -1.45 8.64
C TRP A 42 4.50 -1.87 7.63
N LEU A 43 5.15 -0.91 6.97
CA LEU A 43 6.27 -1.16 6.05
C LEU A 43 7.49 -1.77 6.76
N GLN A 44 7.70 -1.48 8.04
CA GLN A 44 8.81 -2.04 8.83
C GLN A 44 8.56 -3.49 9.30
N ARG A 45 7.35 -4.05 9.11
CA ARG A 45 7.06 -5.45 9.45
C ARG A 45 7.90 -6.38 8.58
N GLN A 46 8.50 -7.40 9.20
CA GLN A 46 9.32 -8.40 8.49
C GLN A 46 8.52 -9.21 7.44
N GLU A 47 7.19 -9.26 7.58
CA GLU A 47 6.28 -9.93 6.66
C GLU A 47 6.07 -9.16 5.35
N ILE A 48 6.41 -7.87 5.31
CA ILE A 48 6.22 -6.99 4.15
C ILE A 48 7.56 -6.84 3.43
N HIS A 49 7.70 -7.56 2.34
CA HIS A 49 8.89 -7.52 1.50
C HIS A 49 8.65 -6.57 0.32
N PHE A 50 9.39 -5.46 0.28
CA PHE A 50 9.40 -4.54 -0.86
C PHE A 50 10.84 -4.14 -1.17
N CYS A 51 11.09 -3.73 -2.41
CA CYS A 51 12.38 -3.19 -2.84
C CYS A 51 12.20 -1.72 -3.24
N GLU A 52 13.29 -0.96 -3.26
CA GLU A 52 13.28 0.44 -3.70
C GLU A 52 12.70 0.62 -5.11
N GLN A 53 12.96 -0.33 -6.01
CA GLN A 53 12.37 -0.35 -7.36
C GLN A 53 10.84 -0.50 -7.35
N GLY A 54 10.29 -1.09 -6.29
CA GLY A 54 8.87 -1.22 -6.04
C GLY A 54 8.26 0.03 -5.39
N LEU A 55 9.03 1.08 -5.14
CA LEU A 55 8.54 2.32 -4.58
C LEU A 55 8.59 3.43 -5.64
N LYS A 56 7.44 4.02 -5.92
CA LYS A 56 7.29 5.13 -6.85
C LYS A 56 6.65 6.32 -6.15
N GLN A 57 7.43 7.35 -5.89
CA GLN A 57 6.93 8.62 -5.37
C GLN A 57 6.46 9.50 -6.52
N TYR A 58 5.42 10.28 -6.28
CA TYR A 58 4.87 11.25 -7.22
C TYR A 58 5.07 12.66 -6.67
N GLY A 59 5.10 13.66 -7.57
CA GLY A 59 5.40 15.05 -7.20
C GLY A 59 4.36 15.72 -6.28
N ASP A 60 3.17 15.12 -6.16
CA ASP A 60 2.11 15.53 -5.25
C ASP A 60 2.27 14.97 -3.82
N GLY A 61 3.33 14.19 -3.55
CA GLY A 61 3.59 13.58 -2.24
C GLY A 61 2.89 12.23 -2.04
N SER A 62 2.07 11.77 -3.01
CA SER A 62 1.60 10.38 -3.03
C SER A 62 2.73 9.43 -3.38
N PHE A 63 2.59 8.16 -2.98
CA PHE A 63 3.48 7.11 -3.47
C PHE A 63 2.73 5.82 -3.76
N ARG A 64 3.34 5.02 -4.64
CA ARG A 64 2.91 3.68 -4.96
C ARG A 64 3.95 2.68 -4.48
N LEU A 65 3.48 1.62 -3.85
CA LEU A 65 4.26 0.53 -3.34
C LEU A 65 3.90 -0.76 -4.07
N TYR A 66 4.91 -1.54 -4.42
CA TYR A 66 4.82 -2.94 -4.78
C TYR A 66 5.46 -3.77 -3.67
N PHE A 67 4.68 -4.65 -3.06
CA PHE A 67 5.13 -5.48 -1.95
C PHE A 67 4.71 -6.92 -2.13
N ARG A 68 5.40 -7.80 -1.42
CA ARG A 68 5.10 -9.22 -1.29
C ARG A 68 5.01 -9.54 0.19
N THR A 69 4.24 -10.57 0.50
CA THR A 69 4.17 -11.10 1.85
C THR A 69 4.00 -12.61 1.78
N ASN A 70 4.43 -13.31 2.83
CA ASN A 70 4.17 -14.73 3.00
C ASN A 70 2.70 -14.99 3.39
N ASN A 71 2.01 -13.96 3.89
CA ASN A 71 0.58 -14.00 4.19
C ASN A 71 -0.27 -13.69 2.95
N CYS A 72 -1.59 -13.73 3.12
CA CYS A 72 -2.51 -13.24 2.11
C CYS A 72 -2.39 -11.71 1.95
N LEU A 73 -2.08 -11.26 0.72
CA LEU A 73 -1.93 -9.83 0.39
C LEU A 73 -3.17 -8.99 0.77
N GLU A 74 -4.36 -9.54 0.58
CA GLU A 74 -5.62 -8.89 0.97
C GLU A 74 -5.70 -8.68 2.48
N THR A 75 -5.36 -9.71 3.26
CA THR A 75 -5.37 -9.64 4.73
C THR A 75 -4.42 -8.58 5.25
N GLU A 76 -3.20 -8.51 4.70
CA GLU A 76 -2.22 -7.48 5.09
C GLU A 76 -2.72 -6.07 4.76
N TYR A 77 -3.32 -5.88 3.58
CA TYR A 77 -3.91 -4.61 3.20
C TYR A 77 -5.09 -4.22 4.10
N PHE A 78 -6.01 -5.15 4.39
CA PHE A 78 -7.14 -4.87 5.27
C PHE A 78 -6.70 -4.61 6.71
N GLN A 79 -5.65 -5.28 7.20
CA GLN A 79 -5.07 -4.98 8.52
C GLN A 79 -4.49 -3.56 8.58
N LEU A 80 -3.88 -3.09 7.50
CA LEU A 80 -3.40 -1.71 7.42
C LEU A 80 -4.57 -0.72 7.39
N VAL A 81 -5.55 -0.92 6.50
CA VAL A 81 -6.57 0.09 6.20
C VAL A 81 -7.69 0.13 7.23
N LYS A 82 -8.12 -1.01 7.76
CA LYS A 82 -9.26 -1.09 8.71
C LYS A 82 -9.12 -0.19 9.95
N PRO A 83 -7.96 -0.12 10.65
CA PRO A 83 -7.82 0.82 11.77
C PRO A 83 -7.73 2.28 11.31
N LEU A 84 -7.33 2.54 10.07
CA LEU A 84 -7.14 3.90 9.54
C LEU A 84 -8.43 4.48 8.93
N THR A 85 -9.35 3.64 8.46
CA THR A 85 -10.65 4.05 7.90
C THR A 85 -11.84 3.76 8.83
N GLY A 86 -11.67 2.91 9.84
CA GLY A 86 -12.74 2.49 10.76
C GLY A 86 -13.11 3.51 11.86
N ASN A 87 -12.50 4.69 11.88
CA ASN A 87 -12.72 5.73 12.89
C ASN A 87 -13.45 6.96 12.32
N LYS A 88 -14.38 6.74 11.38
CA LYS A 88 -15.16 7.80 10.73
C LYS A 88 -16.65 7.60 10.93
#